data_AF-A0A2M8TSX8-F1
#
_entry.id   AF-A0A2M8TSX8-F1
#
_cell.length_a   1.000
_cell.length_b   1.000
_cell.length_c   1.000
_cell.angle_alpha   90.00
_cell.angle_beta   90.00
_cell.angle_gamma   90.00
#
_symmetry.space_group_name_H-M   'P 1'
#
loop_
_entity.id
_entity.type
_entity.pdbx_description
1 polymer ?
#
loop_
_entity_poly.entity_id
_entity_poly.type
_entity_poly.pdbx_seq_one_letter_code
_entity_poly.pdbx_strand_id
1 'polypeptide(L)'
;MMKGMLNKRTFYTALCVALAGLLGFTSCNNNTTPSPSLKDTVAASVFAPIVNDTTLNIDLSAITNIRFPKYKVLKQQPIIPDSVSLALDEETVAGGNYSAILSFDTIPSQAFYERVEQAVLQDTCWKIKEYAYTYKRKDKQGGLYRLAFSKGSMQIVFSHLNSDMIKNYSNEQ
;
A
#
# COMPACT_ATOMS: atom_id res chain seq x y z
N MET A 1 -48.25 -67.85 -17.98
CA MET A 1 -48.29 -67.69 -16.51
C MET A 1 -47.28 -68.68 -15.93
N MET A 2 -46.28 -68.20 -15.18
CA MET A 2 -45.24 -68.86 -14.33
C MET A 2 -43.94 -68.06 -14.51
N LYS A 3 -43.61 -67.09 -13.64
CA LYS A 3 -42.82 -67.25 -12.38
C LYS A 3 -41.68 -68.24 -12.61
N GLY A 4 -40.42 -67.82 -12.77
CA GLY A 4 -39.66 -66.98 -11.86
C GLY A 4 -38.75 -67.89 -11.03
N MET A 5 -37.48 -68.00 -11.43
CA MET A 5 -36.42 -68.61 -10.61
C MET A 5 -35.19 -67.70 -10.67
N LEU A 6 -35.22 -66.64 -9.86
CA LEU A 6 -34.04 -65.86 -9.54
C LEU A 6 -33.20 -66.71 -8.57
N ASN A 7 -31.98 -67.05 -9.01
CA ASN A 7 -31.07 -67.97 -8.35
C ASN A 7 -30.67 -67.46 -6.95
N LYS A 8 -30.97 -68.24 -5.90
CA LYS A 8 -30.66 -67.91 -4.48
C LYS A 8 -29.18 -67.62 -4.25
N ARG A 9 -28.25 -68.18 -5.05
CA ARG A 9 -26.80 -67.98 -4.88
C ARG A 9 -26.35 -66.54 -5.11
N THR A 10 -26.97 -65.80 -6.02
CA THR A 10 -26.57 -64.41 -6.35
C THR A 10 -27.03 -63.40 -5.30
N PHE A 11 -28.07 -63.74 -4.53
CA PHE A 11 -28.61 -62.87 -3.47
C PHE A 11 -27.75 -62.91 -2.20
N TYR A 12 -27.15 -64.07 -1.86
CA TYR A 12 -26.28 -64.20 -0.69
C TYR A 12 -24.93 -63.50 -0.88
N THR A 13 -24.35 -63.49 -2.07
CA THR A 13 -23.09 -62.79 -2.34
C THR A 13 -23.24 -61.28 -2.28
N ALA A 14 -24.37 -60.72 -2.76
CA ALA A 14 -24.67 -59.30 -2.65
C ALA A 14 -24.93 -58.88 -1.19
N LEU A 15 -25.55 -59.75 -0.38
CA LEU A 15 -25.82 -59.49 1.03
C LEU A 15 -24.53 -59.52 1.88
N CYS A 16 -23.57 -60.39 1.58
CA CYS A 16 -22.29 -60.44 2.29
C CYS A 16 -21.40 -59.22 2.01
N VAL A 17 -21.41 -58.67 0.78
CA VAL A 17 -20.65 -57.46 0.45
C VAL A 17 -21.30 -56.20 1.07
N ALA A 18 -22.62 -56.17 1.21
CA ALA A 18 -23.32 -55.09 1.90
C ALA A 18 -23.11 -55.09 3.42
N LEU A 19 -22.97 -56.27 4.06
CA LEU A 19 -22.74 -56.40 5.50
C LEU A 19 -21.29 -56.12 5.93
N ALA A 20 -20.31 -56.24 5.03
CA ALA A 20 -18.91 -55.94 5.32
C ALA A 20 -18.58 -54.42 5.36
N GLY A 21 -19.47 -53.56 4.84
CA GLY A 21 -19.30 -52.10 4.87
C GLY A 21 -19.70 -51.42 6.18
N LEU A 22 -20.16 -52.17 7.18
CA LEU A 22 -20.66 -51.65 8.47
C LEU A 22 -19.66 -51.82 9.62
N LEU A 23 -18.41 -52.24 9.35
CA LEU A 23 -17.36 -52.27 10.35
C LEU A 23 -16.70 -50.89 10.49
N GLY A 24 -17.36 -50.09 11.32
CA GLY A 24 -16.87 -48.95 12.09
C GLY A 24 -15.52 -48.33 11.70
N PHE A 25 -15.59 -47.16 11.07
CA PHE A 25 -14.69 -46.09 11.47
C PHE A 25 -15.07 -45.71 12.90
N THR A 26 -14.43 -46.31 13.90
CA THR A 26 -14.30 -45.64 15.19
C THR A 26 -13.38 -44.45 14.96
N SER A 27 -13.93 -43.37 14.42
CA SER A 27 -13.36 -42.05 14.64
C SER A 27 -13.24 -41.93 16.15
N CYS A 28 -12.01 -41.80 16.65
CA CYS A 28 -11.79 -41.39 18.02
C CYS A 28 -12.43 -40.02 18.17
N ASN A 29 -13.70 -39.99 18.56
CA ASN A 29 -14.34 -38.82 19.09
C ASN A 29 -13.74 -38.61 20.48
N ASN A 30 -12.48 -38.17 20.49
CA ASN A 30 -11.98 -37.45 21.63
C ASN A 30 -12.85 -36.20 21.68
N ASN A 31 -13.87 -36.22 22.55
CA ASN A 31 -14.62 -35.06 23.02
C ASN A 31 -13.69 -34.08 23.78
N THR A 32 -12.46 -33.92 23.31
CA THR A 32 -11.70 -32.72 23.55
C THR A 32 -12.33 -31.69 22.64
N THR A 33 -13.37 -31.03 23.14
CA THR A 33 -13.67 -29.66 22.73
C THR A 33 -12.31 -28.98 22.62
N PRO A 34 -11.89 -28.47 21.43
CA PRO A 34 -10.70 -27.65 21.40
C PRO A 34 -10.99 -26.56 22.42
N SER A 35 -10.22 -26.54 23.51
CA SER A 35 -10.22 -25.37 24.38
C SER A 35 -10.04 -24.21 23.41
N PRO A 36 -10.99 -23.27 23.30
CA PRO A 36 -10.73 -22.10 22.49
C PRO A 36 -9.52 -21.50 23.18
N SER A 37 -8.35 -21.58 22.54
CA SER A 37 -7.17 -20.87 22.97
C SER A 37 -7.49 -19.40 22.75
N LEU A 38 -8.27 -18.88 23.67
CA LEU A 38 -8.74 -17.52 23.75
C LEU A 38 -7.52 -16.75 24.22
N LYS A 39 -6.77 -16.18 23.27
CA LYS A 39 -6.23 -14.82 23.38
C LYS A 39 -5.32 -14.36 22.24
N ASP A 40 -4.79 -15.25 21.40
CA ASP A 40 -3.78 -14.85 20.40
C ASP A 40 -4.25 -14.84 18.94
N THR A 41 -5.54 -15.06 18.66
CA THR A 41 -6.06 -14.96 17.28
C THR A 41 -6.79 -13.65 17.09
N VAL A 42 -6.14 -12.72 16.41
CA VAL A 42 -6.76 -11.48 15.90
C VAL A 42 -7.62 -11.80 14.67
N ALA A 43 -8.76 -11.13 14.55
CA ALA A 43 -9.67 -11.34 13.42
C ALA A 43 -8.98 -10.97 12.09
N ALA A 44 -9.19 -11.75 11.03
CA ALA A 44 -8.61 -11.47 9.70
C ALA A 44 -8.95 -10.08 9.16
N SER A 45 -10.09 -9.51 9.57
CA SER A 45 -10.48 -8.13 9.25
C SER A 45 -9.56 -7.05 9.84
N VAL A 46 -8.77 -7.37 10.87
CA VAL A 46 -7.74 -6.47 11.43
C VAL A 46 -6.59 -6.26 10.44
N PHE A 47 -6.36 -7.23 9.57
CA PHE A 47 -5.37 -7.16 8.48
C PHE A 47 -6.01 -6.84 7.13
N ALA A 48 -7.30 -6.47 7.09
CA ALA A 48 -7.91 -6.06 5.84
C ALA A 48 -7.21 -4.77 5.36
N PRO A 49 -6.77 -4.70 4.08
CA PRO A 49 -6.13 -3.50 3.56
C PRO A 49 -7.03 -2.28 3.78
N ILE A 50 -6.47 -1.18 4.27
CA ILE A 50 -7.23 0.06 4.46
C ILE A 50 -7.44 0.69 3.07
N VAL A 51 -8.54 0.31 2.41
CA VAL A 51 -8.81 0.63 1.00
C VAL A 51 -8.95 2.13 0.72
N ASN A 52 -9.19 2.96 1.76
CA ASN A 52 -9.55 4.37 1.60
C ASN A 52 -8.56 5.40 2.22
N ASP A 53 -7.42 4.97 2.79
CA ASP A 53 -6.47 5.87 3.48
C ASP A 53 -5.25 6.26 2.63
N THR A 54 -5.46 6.43 1.32
CA THR A 54 -4.36 6.50 0.33
C THR A 54 -4.18 7.87 -0.32
N THR A 55 -5.10 8.82 -0.11
CA THR A 55 -5.00 10.15 -0.72
C THR A 55 -4.64 11.20 0.32
N LEU A 56 -3.36 11.54 0.41
CA LEU A 56 -2.91 12.68 1.21
C LEU A 56 -3.23 13.99 0.50
N ASN A 57 -3.72 14.96 1.25
CA ASN A 57 -3.79 16.34 0.79
C ASN A 57 -2.39 16.95 0.81
N ILE A 58 -1.82 17.21 -0.37
CA ILE A 58 -0.49 17.81 -0.52
C ILE A 58 -0.66 19.32 -0.69
N ASP A 59 -0.32 20.09 0.34
CA ASP A 59 -0.26 21.55 0.29
C ASP A 59 1.18 22.03 0.04
N LEU A 60 1.49 22.32 -1.23
CA LEU A 60 2.81 22.80 -1.65
C LEU A 60 3.12 24.19 -1.08
N SER A 61 2.11 25.00 -0.78
CA SER A 61 2.31 26.34 -0.22
C SER A 61 2.75 26.25 1.24
N ALA A 62 2.13 25.36 2.02
CA ALA A 62 2.54 25.11 3.40
C ALA A 62 3.98 24.56 3.49
N ILE A 63 4.39 23.72 2.53
CA ILE A 63 5.71 23.09 2.51
C ILE A 63 6.82 24.06 2.07
N THR A 64 6.56 24.83 1.02
CA THR A 64 7.57 25.66 0.35
C THR A 64 7.53 27.14 0.74
N ASN A 65 6.48 27.58 1.44
CA ASN A 65 6.18 28.98 1.70
C ASN A 65 5.98 29.85 0.44
N ILE A 66 5.70 29.23 -0.72
CA ILE A 66 5.38 29.92 -1.97
C ILE A 66 3.95 29.57 -2.37
N ARG A 67 3.17 30.56 -2.84
CA ARG A 67 1.83 30.28 -3.39
C ARG A 67 1.93 29.67 -4.79
N PHE A 68 1.54 28.41 -4.91
CA PHE A 68 1.47 27.68 -6.18
C PHE A 68 0.18 28.02 -6.95
N PRO A 69 0.21 28.00 -8.31
CA PRO A 69 -1.00 27.89 -9.12
C PRO A 69 -1.80 26.65 -8.75
N LYS A 70 -3.06 26.59 -9.16
CA LYS A 70 -3.90 25.43 -8.89
C LYS A 70 -3.32 24.16 -9.53
N TYR A 71 -3.31 23.07 -8.78
CA TYR A 71 -2.85 21.76 -9.20
C TYR A 71 -3.75 20.66 -8.63
N LYS A 72 -3.64 19.47 -9.22
CA LYS A 72 -4.27 18.24 -8.76
C LYS A 72 -3.25 17.13 -8.60
N VAL A 73 -3.53 16.23 -7.68
CA VAL A 73 -2.78 14.97 -7.54
C VAL A 73 -3.24 14.04 -8.65
N LEU A 74 -2.29 13.54 -9.46
CA LEU A 74 -2.56 12.54 -10.50
C LEU A 74 -2.33 11.11 -10.00
N LYS A 75 -1.29 10.91 -9.19
CA LYS A 75 -0.90 9.62 -8.63
C LYS A 75 -0.23 9.82 -7.28
N GLN A 76 -0.50 8.94 -6.33
CA GLN A 76 0.27 8.79 -5.10
C GLN A 76 0.61 7.30 -4.92
N GLN A 77 1.79 7.02 -4.37
CA GLN A 77 2.23 5.67 -4.07
C GLN A 77 3.12 5.70 -2.82
N PRO A 78 2.98 4.73 -1.90
CA PRO A 78 3.94 4.56 -0.80
C PRO A 78 5.36 4.33 -1.32
N ILE A 79 6.37 4.70 -0.54
CA ILE A 79 7.78 4.37 -0.81
C ILE A 79 8.18 3.25 0.14
N ILE A 80 8.31 2.03 -0.38
CA ILE A 80 8.64 0.84 0.40
C ILE A 80 10.17 0.65 0.38
N PRO A 81 10.84 0.54 1.54
CA PRO A 81 12.27 0.24 1.62
C PRO A 81 12.57 -1.22 1.21
N ASP A 82 13.62 -1.41 0.40
CA ASP A 82 14.06 -2.74 -0.05
C ASP A 82 14.47 -3.70 1.09
N SER A 83 14.80 -3.17 2.27
CA SER A 83 15.34 -3.93 3.40
C SER A 83 14.31 -4.31 4.47
N VAL A 84 13.06 -3.86 4.35
CA VAL A 84 12.03 -4.19 5.35
C VAL A 84 11.05 -5.15 4.70
N SER A 85 11.01 -6.39 5.21
CA SER A 85 9.90 -7.32 4.97
C SER A 85 8.65 -6.84 5.71
N LEU A 86 8.18 -5.64 5.38
CA LEU A 86 6.79 -5.27 5.64
C LEU A 86 5.96 -6.00 4.61
N ALA A 87 4.89 -6.63 5.05
CA ALA A 87 3.91 -7.12 4.11
C ALA A 87 3.33 -5.89 3.36
N LEU A 88 3.15 -6.00 2.05
CA LEU A 88 2.73 -4.91 1.15
C LEU A 88 1.42 -4.21 1.58
N ASP A 89 0.68 -4.83 2.49
CA ASP A 89 -0.57 -4.39 3.10
C ASP A 89 -0.39 -3.54 4.39
N GLU A 90 0.82 -3.45 4.96
CA GLU A 90 1.11 -2.69 6.18
C GLU A 90 1.66 -1.26 5.96
N GLU A 91 2.14 -0.94 4.75
CA GLU A 91 2.66 0.40 4.44
C GLU A 91 1.65 1.25 3.66
N THR A 92 1.10 2.26 4.32
CA THR A 92 0.14 3.20 3.72
C THR A 92 0.82 4.53 3.39
N VAL A 93 0.23 5.29 2.46
CA VAL A 93 0.66 6.67 2.18
C VAL A 93 0.59 7.54 3.46
N ALA A 94 -0.39 7.26 4.35
CA ALA A 94 -0.52 7.86 5.67
C ALA A 94 0.62 7.50 6.64
N GLY A 95 1.34 6.40 6.40
CA GLY A 95 2.58 6.03 7.09
C GLY A 95 3.73 7.03 6.90
N GLY A 96 3.59 7.97 5.95
CA GLY A 96 4.43 9.16 5.84
C GLY A 96 5.56 9.05 4.80
N ASN A 97 5.87 7.87 4.29
CA ASN A 97 6.79 7.70 3.15
C ASN A 97 6.01 7.57 1.85
N TYR A 98 6.09 8.57 0.97
CA TYR A 98 5.33 8.53 -0.27
C TYR A 98 5.93 9.37 -1.39
N SER A 99 5.58 9.00 -2.61
CA SER A 99 5.81 9.80 -3.81
C SER A 99 4.49 10.13 -4.49
N ALA A 100 4.44 11.30 -5.10
CA ALA A 100 3.27 11.80 -5.79
C ALA A 100 3.65 12.49 -7.10
N ILE A 101 2.81 12.30 -8.10
CA ILE A 101 2.82 13.09 -9.33
C ILE A 101 1.63 14.04 -9.26
N LEU A 102 1.91 15.34 -9.34
CA LEU A 102 0.90 16.38 -9.40
C LEU A 102 0.94 17.05 -10.76
N SER A 103 -0.16 17.67 -11.14
CA SER A 103 -0.26 18.46 -12.37
C SER A 103 -0.88 19.80 -12.05
N PHE A 104 -0.22 20.88 -12.45
CA PHE A 104 -0.87 22.17 -12.60
C PHE A 104 -2.08 22.04 -13.53
N ASP A 105 -3.11 22.85 -13.29
CA ASP A 105 -4.29 22.92 -14.17
C ASP A 105 -3.94 23.55 -15.52
N THR A 106 -2.99 24.49 -15.53
CA THR A 106 -2.45 25.14 -16.73
C THR A 106 -0.93 25.30 -16.58
N ILE A 107 -0.23 25.57 -17.68
CA ILE A 107 1.18 25.95 -17.61
C ILE A 107 1.30 27.20 -16.71
N PRO A 108 2.18 27.18 -15.68
CA PRO A 108 2.36 28.32 -14.79
C PRO A 108 2.78 29.59 -15.53
N SER A 109 2.35 30.74 -15.04
CA SER A 109 2.69 32.03 -15.63
C SER A 109 4.13 32.45 -15.32
N GLN A 110 4.68 33.34 -16.15
CA GLN A 110 6.00 33.93 -15.94
C GLN A 110 6.17 34.54 -14.53
N ALA A 111 5.14 35.22 -14.03
CA ALA A 111 5.12 35.79 -12.68
C ALA A 111 5.25 34.74 -11.55
N PHE A 112 4.82 33.49 -11.77
CA PHE A 112 5.06 32.43 -10.79
C PHE A 112 6.53 32.03 -10.75
N TYR A 113 7.16 31.83 -11.91
CA TYR A 113 8.58 31.50 -11.99
C TYR A 113 9.46 32.58 -11.37
N GLU A 114 9.15 33.85 -11.62
CA GLU A 114 9.85 34.99 -10.98
C GLU A 114 9.74 34.95 -9.46
N ARG A 115 8.57 34.61 -8.89
CA ARG A 115 8.45 34.47 -7.43
C ARG A 115 9.31 33.34 -6.87
N VAL A 116 9.40 32.22 -7.58
CA VAL A 116 10.28 31.11 -7.18
C VAL A 116 11.74 31.54 -7.26
N GLU A 117 12.14 32.21 -8.34
CA GLU A 117 13.49 32.76 -8.52
C GLU A 117 13.87 33.76 -7.42
N GLN A 118 12.94 34.65 -7.01
CA GLN A 118 13.15 35.54 -5.88
C GLN A 118 13.27 34.79 -4.55
N ALA A 119 12.47 33.73 -4.34
CA ALA A 119 12.55 32.93 -3.13
C ALA A 119 13.90 32.21 -3.00
N VAL A 120 14.51 31.77 -4.11
CA VAL A 120 15.83 31.11 -4.12
C VAL A 120 16.94 32.02 -3.59
N LEU A 121 16.80 33.34 -3.74
CA LEU A 121 17.76 34.30 -3.19
C LEU A 121 17.78 34.31 -1.66
N GLN A 122 16.73 33.81 -1.00
CA GLN A 122 16.54 33.85 0.44
C GLN A 122 16.43 32.46 1.08
N ASP A 123 16.00 31.45 0.32
CA ASP A 123 15.77 30.08 0.79
C ASP A 123 16.68 29.10 0.04
N THR A 124 17.70 28.62 0.76
CA THR A 124 18.71 27.66 0.26
C THR A 124 18.14 26.25 0.02
N CYS A 125 16.91 25.98 0.46
CA CYS A 125 16.22 24.74 0.14
C CYS A 125 15.87 24.65 -1.35
N TRP A 126 15.76 25.79 -2.03
CA TRP A 126 15.56 25.86 -3.47
C TRP A 126 16.87 25.78 -4.25
N LYS A 127 16.83 25.08 -5.39
CA LYS A 127 17.88 25.09 -6.40
C LYS A 127 17.27 25.17 -7.78
N ILE A 128 17.84 26.04 -8.61
CA ILE A 128 17.47 26.21 -10.01
C ILE A 128 18.64 25.81 -10.88
N LYS A 129 18.39 24.97 -11.88
CA LYS A 129 19.34 24.64 -12.94
C LYS A 129 18.64 24.81 -14.28
N GLU A 130 19.01 25.83 -15.03
CA GLU A 130 18.36 26.21 -16.29
C GLU A 130 16.85 26.39 -16.10
N TYR A 131 16.05 25.45 -16.62
CA TYR A 131 14.59 25.46 -16.54
C TYR A 131 14.03 24.54 -15.45
N ALA A 132 14.89 23.85 -14.68
CA ALA A 132 14.48 22.93 -13.63
C ALA A 132 14.53 23.59 -12.25
N TYR A 133 13.41 23.53 -11.54
CA TYR A 133 13.24 24.03 -10.18
C TYR A 133 13.14 22.84 -9.24
N THR A 134 13.97 22.84 -8.19
CA THR A 134 14.00 21.77 -7.20
C THR A 134 13.96 22.36 -5.79
N TYR A 135 13.29 21.66 -4.89
CA TYR A 135 13.17 22.02 -3.49
C TYR A 135 13.47 20.82 -2.62
N LYS A 136 14.29 21.01 -1.59
CA LYS A 136 14.64 19.97 -0.61
C LYS A 136 14.66 20.58 0.79
N ARG A 137 13.71 20.18 1.65
CA ARG A 137 13.56 20.72 3.01
C ARG A 137 13.28 19.62 4.02
N LYS A 138 13.91 19.72 5.20
CA LYS A 138 13.55 18.89 6.34
C LYS A 138 12.30 19.41 7.04
N ASP A 139 11.40 18.50 7.44
CA ASP A 139 10.26 18.85 8.27
C ASP A 139 10.64 18.97 9.76
N LYS A 140 9.67 19.22 10.64
CA LYS A 140 9.92 19.38 12.08
C LYS A 140 10.25 18.06 12.78
N GLN A 141 9.80 16.94 12.23
CA GLN A 141 9.99 15.57 12.71
C GLN A 141 11.30 14.97 12.18
N GLY A 142 12.04 15.72 11.38
CA GLY A 142 13.29 15.30 10.75
C GLY A 142 13.10 14.54 9.44
N GLY A 143 11.86 14.43 8.94
CA GLY A 143 11.52 13.96 7.60
C GLY A 143 12.03 14.90 6.50
N LEU A 144 11.86 14.52 5.24
CA LEU A 144 12.45 15.18 4.08
C LEU A 144 11.44 15.29 2.95
N TYR A 145 11.05 16.52 2.66
CA TYR A 145 10.34 16.88 1.44
C TYR A 145 11.31 17.04 0.27
N ARG A 146 10.92 16.51 -0.89
CA ARG A 146 11.54 16.79 -2.18
C ARG A 146 10.45 17.17 -3.18
N LEU A 147 10.70 18.22 -3.95
CA LEU A 147 9.82 18.68 -5.01
C LEU A 147 10.64 19.09 -6.23
N ALA A 148 10.15 18.75 -7.42
CA ALA A 148 10.77 19.12 -8.68
C ALA A 148 9.71 19.45 -9.74
N PHE A 149 9.94 20.50 -10.52
CA PHE A 149 9.15 20.83 -11.71
C PHE A 149 10.00 21.65 -12.69
N SER A 150 9.52 21.77 -13.93
CA SER A 150 10.25 22.50 -14.99
C SER A 150 9.44 23.66 -15.56
N LYS A 151 10.13 24.71 -16.01
CA LYS A 151 9.52 25.81 -16.75
C LYS A 151 8.82 25.28 -18.00
N GLY A 152 7.58 25.73 -18.23
CA GLY A 152 6.77 25.28 -19.36
C GLY A 152 6.13 23.89 -19.19
N SER A 153 6.40 23.19 -18.09
CA SER A 153 5.75 21.91 -17.77
C SER A 153 4.58 22.13 -16.83
N MET A 154 3.57 21.26 -16.95
CA MET A 154 2.46 21.18 -16.00
C MET A 154 2.75 20.17 -14.88
N GLN A 155 3.77 19.30 -15.01
CA GLN A 155 4.02 18.23 -14.06
C GLN A 155 4.89 18.69 -12.89
N ILE A 156 4.55 18.20 -11.70
CA ILE A 156 5.32 18.32 -10.47
C ILE A 156 5.58 16.92 -9.93
N VAL A 157 6.83 16.62 -9.61
CA VAL A 157 7.23 15.41 -8.89
C VAL A 157 7.43 15.79 -7.44
N PHE A 158 6.82 15.05 -6.53
CA PHE A 158 6.87 15.32 -5.10
C PHE A 158 7.13 14.03 -4.33
N SER A 159 7.87 14.11 -3.23
CA SER A 159 8.01 13.01 -2.28
C SER A 159 8.22 13.49 -0.86
N HIS A 160 7.83 12.67 0.10
CA HIS A 160 8.19 12.80 1.50
C HIS A 160 8.78 11.49 2.01
N LEU A 161 9.83 11.61 2.82
CA LEU A 161 10.42 10.50 3.57
C LEU A 161 10.46 10.87 5.05
N ASN A 162 10.06 9.97 5.92
CA ASN A 162 10.21 10.10 7.37
C ASN A 162 11.70 10.04 7.76
N SER A 163 12.00 10.47 8.99
CA SER A 163 13.37 10.68 9.47
C SER A 163 14.21 9.40 9.56
N ASP A 164 13.57 8.26 9.81
CA ASP A 164 14.12 6.91 9.81
C ASP A 164 14.61 6.48 8.42
N MET A 165 13.90 6.85 7.36
CA MET A 165 14.20 6.46 5.98
C MET A 165 15.33 7.28 5.33
N ILE A 166 15.60 8.49 5.82
CA ILE A 166 16.60 9.39 5.21
C ILE A 166 18.03 8.85 5.34
N LYS A 167 18.34 8.14 6.44
CA LYS A 167 19.69 7.62 6.71
C LYS A 167 20.09 6.53 5.71
N ASN A 168 19.13 5.69 5.34
CA ASN A 168 19.36 4.58 4.41
C ASN A 168 19.50 5.10 2.97
N TYR A 169 18.67 6.08 2.58
CA TYR A 169 18.70 6.68 1.24
C TYR A 169 19.93 7.55 0.92
N SER A 170 20.70 7.95 1.94
CA SER A 170 21.89 8.80 1.74
C SER A 170 23.18 7.99 1.52
N ASN A 171 23.14 6.67 1.74
CA ASN A 171 24.28 5.77 1.56
C ASN A 171 24.29 5.07 0.19
N GLU A 172 23.28 5.33 -0.66
CA GLU A 172 23.08 4.68 -1.97
C GLU A 172 23.18 5.66 -3.16
N GLN A 173 23.72 6.86 -2.95
CA GLN A 173 24.04 7.84 -4.02
C GLN A 173 25.51 8.24 -3.98
#